data_AF-A0A6G3DCT2-F1
#
_entry.id   AF-A0A6G3DCT2-F1
#
_cell.length_a   1.000
_cell.length_b   1.000
_cell.length_c   1.000
_cell.angle_alpha   90.00
_cell.angle_beta   90.00
_cell.angle_gamma   90.00
#
_symmetry.space_group_name_H-M   'P 1'
#
loop_
_entity.id
_entity.type
_entity.pdbx_description
1 polymer ?
#
loop_
_entity_poly.entity_id
_entity_poly.type
_entity_poly.pdbx_seq_one_letter_code
_entity_poly.pdbx_strand_id
1 'polypeptide(L)'
;MPASTPRPHVMALLFDSDFNRPSGSRTFRHLDGRPFTDEEQALADDATLEELQAAGVHVHNPEAGAEAQVAAYQMAELLFKYAVPHREALIPFMTHEDMLEYGRLETLITEGAHLLGPHKD
;
A
#
# COMPACT_ATOMS: atom_id res chain seq x y z
N MET A 1 26.19 -10.21 -25.07
CA MET A 1 26.47 -8.79 -24.79
C MET A 1 26.92 -8.69 -23.35
N PRO A 2 27.99 -7.96 -22.99
CA PRO A 2 28.26 -7.68 -21.58
C PRO A 2 27.07 -6.91 -21.01
N ALA A 3 26.56 -7.32 -19.85
CA ALA A 3 25.53 -6.57 -19.15
C ALA A 3 26.08 -5.17 -18.83
N SER A 4 25.46 -4.14 -19.39
CA SER A 4 25.85 -2.77 -19.10
C SER A 4 25.43 -2.49 -17.66
N THR A 5 26.36 -2.03 -16.82
CA THR A 5 25.99 -1.59 -15.47
C THR A 5 24.91 -0.49 -15.57
N PRO A 6 23.81 -0.58 -14.79
CA PRO A 6 22.75 0.43 -14.81
C PRO A 6 23.28 1.85 -14.62
N ARG A 7 22.81 2.79 -15.43
CA ARG A 7 23.25 4.19 -15.38
C ARG A 7 22.71 4.86 -14.11
N PRO A 8 23.57 5.42 -13.23
CA PRO A 8 23.11 5.93 -11.93
C PRO A 8 22.06 7.04 -12.02
N HIS A 9 22.16 7.94 -13.00
CA HIS A 9 21.20 9.03 -13.17
C HIS A 9 19.84 8.56 -13.71
N VAL A 10 19.81 7.49 -14.51
CA VAL A 10 18.56 6.83 -14.92
C VAL A 10 17.93 6.13 -13.73
N MET A 11 18.73 5.38 -12.96
CA MET A 11 18.23 4.68 -11.77
C MET A 11 17.66 5.65 -10.73
N ALA A 12 18.30 6.80 -10.51
CA ALA A 12 17.79 7.83 -9.60
C ALA A 12 16.41 8.36 -10.05
N LEU A 13 16.23 8.57 -11.36
CA LEU A 13 14.94 8.98 -11.90
C LEU A 13 13.89 7.86 -11.76
N LEU A 14 14.25 6.61 -12.08
CA LEU A 14 13.35 5.47 -11.97
C LEU A 14 12.93 5.17 -10.53
N PHE A 15 13.79 5.40 -9.54
CA PHE A 15 13.42 5.25 -8.13
C PHE A 15 12.49 6.36 -7.63
N ASP A 16 12.49 7.53 -8.28
CA ASP A 16 11.56 8.62 -8.02
C ASP A 16 10.28 8.52 -8.87
N SER A 17 10.16 7.52 -9.75
CA SER A 17 8.99 7.33 -10.62
C SER A 17 7.82 6.67 -9.89
N ASP A 18 6.62 7.21 -10.10
CA ASP A 18 5.37 6.51 -9.83
C ASP A 18 4.99 5.59 -11.00
N PHE A 19 5.12 4.28 -10.77
CA PHE A 19 4.75 3.25 -11.74
C PHE A 19 3.25 2.92 -11.73
N ASN A 20 2.46 3.40 -10.74
CA ASN A 20 1.00 3.21 -10.67
C ASN A 20 0.27 4.22 -11.56
N ARG A 21 0.60 4.18 -12.85
CA ARG A 21 0.09 5.15 -13.82
C ARG A 21 -1.35 4.84 -14.25
N PRO A 22 -2.25 5.86 -14.29
CA PRO A 22 -3.59 5.71 -14.85
C PRO A 22 -3.54 5.20 -16.29
N SER A 23 -4.44 4.27 -16.63
CA SER A 23 -4.55 3.75 -17.98
C SER A 23 -4.76 4.90 -18.99
N GLY A 24 -3.94 4.92 -20.04
CA GLY A 24 -4.03 5.93 -21.11
C GLY A 24 -3.23 7.22 -20.91
N SER A 25 -2.67 7.48 -19.71
CA SER A 25 -1.61 8.50 -19.62
C SER A 25 -0.40 8.03 -20.42
N ARG A 26 0.32 8.94 -21.10
CA ARG A 26 1.62 8.67 -21.76
C ARG A 26 2.84 9.12 -20.94
N THR A 27 2.63 9.92 -19.91
CA THR A 27 3.67 10.63 -19.17
C THR A 27 3.92 9.98 -17.81
N PHE A 28 5.18 9.72 -17.48
CA PHE A 28 5.58 9.32 -16.13
C PHE A 28 5.42 10.49 -15.14
N ARG A 29 5.30 10.16 -13.87
CA ARG A 29 5.19 11.12 -12.78
C ARG A 29 6.21 10.76 -11.72
N HIS A 30 6.66 11.76 -10.98
CA HIS A 30 7.41 11.51 -9.77
C HIS A 30 6.47 11.00 -8.67
N LEU A 31 7.03 10.41 -7.61
CA LEU A 31 6.28 9.95 -6.44
C LEU A 31 5.49 11.07 -5.74
N ASP A 32 5.91 12.33 -5.88
CA ASP A 32 5.18 13.50 -5.39
C ASP A 32 3.98 13.92 -6.28
N GLY A 33 3.79 13.23 -7.41
CA GLY A 33 2.70 13.46 -8.36
C GLY A 33 3.01 14.46 -9.48
N ARG A 34 4.14 15.17 -9.45
CA ARG A 34 4.53 16.10 -10.54
C ARG A 34 4.84 15.31 -11.83
N PRO A 35 4.41 15.79 -13.01
CA PRO A 35 4.74 15.12 -14.27
C PRO A 35 6.24 15.28 -14.57
N PHE A 36 6.81 14.28 -15.24
CA PHE A 36 8.17 14.37 -15.76
C PHE A 36 8.28 15.53 -16.76
N THR A 37 9.42 16.20 -16.74
CA THR A 37 9.87 17.08 -17.82
C THR A 37 10.12 16.28 -19.11
N ASP A 38 10.25 16.98 -20.24
CA ASP A 38 10.53 16.31 -21.52
C ASP A 38 11.88 15.57 -21.48
N GLU A 39 12.88 16.13 -20.79
CA GLU A 39 14.18 15.49 -20.59
C GLU A 39 14.10 14.25 -19.71
N GLU A 40 13.36 14.31 -18.60
CA GLU A 40 13.14 13.15 -17.71
C GLU A 40 12.33 12.06 -18.43
N GLN A 41 11.31 12.45 -19.20
CA GLN A 41 10.52 11.51 -19.99
C GLN A 41 11.37 10.82 -21.06
N ALA A 42 12.22 11.56 -21.78
CA ALA A 42 13.15 10.99 -22.75
C ALA A 42 14.16 10.05 -22.07
N LEU A 43 14.64 10.39 -20.87
CA LEU A 43 15.55 9.56 -20.11
C LEU A 43 14.90 8.25 -19.63
N ALA A 44 13.63 8.32 -19.20
CA ALA A 44 12.85 7.15 -18.82
C ALA A 44 12.49 6.27 -20.03
N ASP A 45 12.22 6.87 -21.19
CA ASP A 45 11.94 6.16 -22.44
C ASP A 45 13.18 5.46 -23.02
N ASP A 46 14.38 6.00 -22.76
CA ASP A 46 15.68 5.40 -23.12
C ASP A 46 16.21 4.40 -22.06
N ALA A 47 15.46 4.18 -20.97
CA ALA A 47 15.85 3.23 -19.94
C ALA A 47 15.91 1.80 -20.51
N THR A 48 16.98 1.07 -20.16
CA THR A 48 17.11 -0.31 -20.61
C THR A 48 16.16 -1.23 -19.84
N LEU A 49 15.87 -2.41 -20.40
CA LEU A 49 15.09 -3.41 -19.70
C LEU A 49 15.74 -3.81 -18.36
N GLU A 50 17.08 -3.87 -18.30
CA GLU A 50 17.84 -4.18 -17.08
C GLU A 50 17.66 -3.09 -16.02
N GLU A 51 17.68 -1.81 -16.41
CA GLU A 51 17.40 -0.66 -15.53
C GLU A 51 15.96 -0.67 -15.02
N LEU A 52 14.98 -0.92 -15.91
CA LEU A 52 13.58 -1.03 -15.55
C LEU A 52 13.30 -2.22 -14.61
N GLN A 53 13.95 -3.36 -14.82
CA GLN A 53 13.83 -4.52 -13.94
C GLN A 53 14.45 -4.25 -12.57
N ALA A 54 15.64 -3.63 -12.53
CA ALA A 54 16.29 -3.24 -11.28
C ALA A 54 15.44 -2.23 -10.50
N ALA A 55 14.82 -1.26 -11.18
CA ALA A 55 13.88 -0.32 -10.59
C ALA A 55 12.60 -1.02 -10.09
N GLY A 56 12.05 -1.95 -10.87
CA GLY A 56 10.86 -2.71 -10.52
C GLY A 56 11.03 -3.54 -9.23
N VAL A 57 12.20 -4.14 -9.02
CA VAL A 57 12.53 -4.85 -7.76
C VAL A 57 12.59 -3.91 -6.57
N HIS A 58 12.99 -2.65 -6.78
CA HIS A 58 13.03 -1.63 -5.72
C HIS A 58 11.63 -1.09 -5.38
N VAL A 59 10.78 -0.90 -6.41
CA VAL A 59 9.43 -0.32 -6.29
C VAL A 59 8.42 -1.35 -5.80
N HIS A 60 8.47 -2.57 -6.33
CA HIS A 60 7.76 -3.71 -5.81
C HIS A 60 8.71 -4.49 -4.91
N ASN A 61 8.83 -4.05 -3.66
CA ASN A 61 9.32 -4.95 -2.62
C ASN A 61 8.12 -5.79 -2.11
N PRO A 62 7.90 -7.01 -2.64
CA PRO A 62 6.79 -7.86 -2.21
C PRO A 62 6.91 -8.22 -0.72
N GLU A 63 8.12 -8.23 -0.14
CA GLU A 63 8.33 -8.46 1.28
C GLU A 63 7.80 -7.27 2.09
N ALA A 64 8.08 -6.03 1.68
CA ALA A 64 7.51 -4.85 2.33
C ALA A 64 5.97 -4.80 2.23
N GLY A 65 5.40 -5.22 1.09
CA GLY A 65 3.95 -5.34 0.92
C GLY A 65 3.35 -6.42 1.84
N ALA A 66 3.99 -7.58 1.91
CA ALA A 66 3.57 -8.67 2.79
C ALA A 66 3.72 -8.30 4.28
N GLU A 67 4.82 -7.65 4.66
CA GLU A 67 5.06 -7.14 6.01
C GLU A 67 4.03 -6.08 6.40
N ALA A 68 3.71 -5.14 5.51
CA ALA A 68 2.67 -4.14 5.75
C ALA A 68 1.29 -4.79 5.92
N GLN A 69 0.98 -5.82 5.13
CA GLN A 69 -0.27 -6.56 5.25
C GLN A 69 -0.35 -7.33 6.59
N VAL A 70 0.73 -8.00 7.00
CA VAL A 70 0.82 -8.69 8.30
C VAL A 70 0.68 -7.69 9.44
N ALA A 71 1.37 -6.54 9.37
CA ALA A 71 1.27 -5.49 10.37
C ALA A 71 -0.15 -4.92 10.47
N ALA A 72 -0.85 -4.76 9.35
CA ALA A 72 -2.24 -4.30 9.33
C ALA A 72 -3.17 -5.29 10.05
N TYR A 73 -3.01 -6.60 9.82
CA TYR A 73 -3.78 -7.62 10.52
C TYR A 73 -3.48 -7.64 12.03
N GLN A 74 -2.21 -7.59 12.42
CA GLN A 74 -1.81 -7.54 13.83
C GLN A 74 -2.36 -6.29 14.53
N MET A 75 -2.35 -5.14 13.85
CA MET A 75 -2.95 -3.92 14.37
C MET A 75 -4.47 -4.07 14.54
N ALA A 76 -5.17 -4.65 13.55
CA ALA A 76 -6.60 -4.90 13.65
C ALA A 76 -6.95 -5.83 14.83
N GLU A 77 -6.18 -6.89 15.06
CA GLU A 77 -6.35 -7.77 16.23
C GLU A 77 -6.19 -7.02 17.56
N LEU A 78 -5.17 -6.16 17.66
CA LEU A 78 -4.97 -5.31 18.85
C LEU A 78 -6.15 -4.36 19.06
N LEU A 79 -6.64 -3.74 17.98
CA LEU A 79 -7.83 -2.88 18.04
C LEU A 79 -9.07 -3.67 18.46
N PHE A 80 -9.30 -4.88 17.95
CA PHE A 80 -10.41 -5.71 18.41
C PHE A 80 -10.27 -6.10 19.88
N LYS A 81 -9.06 -6.41 20.34
CA LYS A 81 -8.80 -6.80 21.73
C LYS A 81 -9.06 -5.66 22.73
N TYR A 82 -8.70 -4.43 22.38
CA TYR A 82 -8.73 -3.31 23.33
C TYR A 82 -9.83 -2.29 23.04
N ALA A 83 -10.14 -2.00 21.78
CA ALA A 83 -11.09 -0.96 21.41
C ALA A 83 -12.55 -1.45 21.52
N VAL A 84 -12.86 -2.68 21.10
CA VAL A 84 -14.23 -3.23 21.14
C VAL A 84 -14.78 -3.34 22.57
N PRO A 85 -14.06 -3.90 23.56
CA PRO A 85 -14.55 -3.96 24.94
C PRO A 85 -14.71 -2.58 25.58
N HIS A 86 -14.04 -1.56 25.04
CA HIS A 86 -14.05 -0.19 25.53
C HIS A 86 -14.84 0.75 24.61
N ARG A 87 -15.90 0.25 23.96
CA ARG A 87 -16.74 1.04 23.03
C ARG A 87 -17.17 2.40 23.58
N GLU A 88 -17.48 2.48 24.89
CA GLU A 88 -17.93 3.72 25.53
C GLU A 88 -16.89 4.84 25.48
N ALA A 89 -15.60 4.48 25.44
CA ALA A 89 -14.51 5.44 25.28
C ALA A 89 -14.39 5.95 23.83
N LEU A 90 -14.95 5.22 22.85
CA LEU A 90 -14.88 5.57 21.42
C LEU A 90 -16.08 6.40 20.95
N ILE A 91 -17.26 6.21 21.55
CA ILE A 91 -18.51 6.92 21.20
C ILE A 91 -18.34 8.44 21.06
N PRO A 92 -17.60 9.16 21.94
CA PRO A 92 -17.42 10.61 21.82
C PRO A 92 -16.67 11.07 20.56
N PHE A 93 -15.94 10.17 19.90
CA PHE A 93 -15.14 10.45 18.70
C PHE A 93 -15.84 10.02 17.40
N MET A 94 -16.97 9.32 17.51
CA MET A 94 -17.72 8.80 16.37
C MET A 94 -18.77 9.80 15.90
N THR A 95 -19.04 9.81 14.60
CA THR A 95 -20.26 10.43 14.11
C THR A 95 -21.48 9.59 14.50
N HIS A 96 -22.68 10.14 14.38
CA HIS A 96 -23.89 9.37 14.65
C HIS A 96 -24.03 8.16 13.72
N GLU A 97 -23.63 8.32 12.45
CA GLU A 97 -23.64 7.25 11.45
C GLU A 97 -22.62 6.15 11.80
N ASP A 98 -21.38 6.54 12.13
CA ASP A 98 -20.34 5.59 12.51
C ASP A 98 -20.71 4.81 13.78
N MET A 99 -21.34 5.46 14.76
CA MET A 99 -21.80 4.81 15.98
C MET A 99 -22.88 3.75 15.70
N LEU A 100 -23.83 4.04 14.81
CA LEU A 100 -24.88 3.08 14.43
C LEU A 100 -24.27 1.89 13.68
N GLU A 101 -23.37 2.15 12.75
CA GLU A 101 -22.69 1.11 11.99
C GLU A 101 -21.79 0.26 12.90
N TYR A 102 -21.08 0.88 13.84
CA TYR A 102 -20.28 0.19 14.84
C TYR A 102 -21.11 -0.80 15.66
N GLY A 103 -22.27 -0.37 16.19
CA GLY A 103 -23.17 -1.25 16.93
C GLY A 103 -23.75 -2.40 16.09
N ARG A 104 -24.05 -2.14 14.81
CA ARG A 104 -24.49 -3.17 13.86
C ARG A 104 -23.40 -4.24 13.67
N LEU A 105 -22.15 -3.82 13.48
CA LEU A 105 -21.02 -4.72 13.26
C LEU A 105 -20.67 -5.51 14.54
N GLU A 106 -20.70 -4.88 15.71
CA GLU A 106 -20.50 -5.55 17.01
C GLU A 106 -21.54 -6.67 17.22
N THR A 107 -22.81 -6.40 16.88
CA THR A 107 -23.90 -7.39 16.95
C THR A 107 -23.62 -8.57 16.02
N LEU A 108 -23.27 -8.31 14.75
CA LEU A 108 -22.96 -9.37 13.77
C LEU A 108 -21.75 -10.21 14.17
N ILE A 109 -20.70 -9.60 14.74
CA ILE A 109 -19.54 -10.32 15.27
C ILE A 109 -19.95 -11.21 16.44
N THR A 110 -20.77 -10.71 17.36
CA THR A 110 -21.25 -11.46 18.52
C THR A 110 -22.11 -12.65 18.10
N GLU A 111 -23.02 -12.46 17.15
CA GLU A 111 -23.87 -13.51 16.59
C GLU A 111 -23.05 -14.52 15.77
N GLY A 112 -22.03 -14.06 15.04
CA GLY A 112 -21.13 -14.88 14.23
C GLY A 112 -19.99 -15.55 15.00
N ALA A 113 -19.74 -15.18 16.26
CA ALA A 113 -18.63 -15.69 17.07
C ALA A 113 -18.71 -17.21 17.30
N HIS A 114 -19.90 -17.80 17.22
CA HIS A 114 -20.08 -19.27 17.27
C HIS A 114 -19.60 -20.00 16.00
N LEU A 115 -19.39 -19.29 14.88
CA LEU A 115 -18.94 -19.83 13.59
C LEU A 115 -17.43 -19.63 13.37
N LEU A 116 -16.82 -18.66 14.06
CA LEU A 116 -15.39 -18.39 14.06
C LEU A 116 -14.73 -19.26 15.15
N GLY A 117 -14.61 -20.57 14.89
CA GLY A 117 -13.80 -21.46 15.72
C GLY A 117 -12.34 -20.95 15.84
N PRO A 118 -11.59 -21.37 16.88
CA PRO A 118 -10.26 -20.84 17.12
C PRO A 118 -9.38 -21.03 15.88
N HIS A 119 -8.76 -19.93 15.43
CA HIS A 119 -7.72 -19.98 14.40
C HIS A 119 -6.63 -20.91 14.93
N LYS A 120 -6.46 -22.08 14.29
CA LYS A 120 -5.33 -22.96 14.59
C LYS A 120 -4.09 -22.31 13.99
N ASP A 121 -3.08 -22.15 14.83
CA ASP A 121 -1.70 -21.81 14.48
C ASP A 121 -1.10 -22.80 13.47
#